data_AF-A0A259KUQ9-F1
#
_entry.id   AF-A0A259KUQ9-F1
#
_cell.length_a   1.000
_cell.length_b   1.000
_cell.length_c   1.000
_cell.angle_alpha   90.00
_cell.angle_beta   90.00
_cell.angle_gamma   90.00
#
_symmetry.space_group_name_H-M   'P 1'
#
loop_
_entity.id
_entity.type
_entity.pdbx_description
1 polymer ?
#
loop_
_entity_poly.entity_id
_entity_poly.type
_entity_poly.pdbx_seq_one_letter_code
_entity_poly.pdbx_strand_id
1 'polypeptide(L)'
;MAQLAKTSVRRHLRASKRRNVFDSTAGRSALQILAVVAFFLLWEMAVRMEWLNAFLVGQPSGVLHVLVSMVADGSLFVDTGYTVFEAILGFAFGTVIGSVIGLTLWYSAFVARLVEPFIAAINSVPKIALAPIIILWFGTGLTSKVALAISLTSIVALITAYQAAKDADKDL
;
A
#
# COMPACT_ATOMS: atom_id res chain seq x y z
N MET A 1 69.52 -22.14 4.96
CA MET A 1 68.55 -21.33 5.73
C MET A 1 67.60 -20.48 4.85
N ALA A 2 67.98 -20.00 3.65
CA ALA A 2 67.12 -19.16 2.80
C ALA A 2 66.15 -19.90 1.83
N GLN A 3 66.24 -21.22 1.68
CA GLN A 3 65.37 -21.99 0.77
C GLN A 3 64.10 -22.54 1.44
N LEU A 4 64.10 -22.75 2.76
CA LEU A 4 62.94 -23.32 3.48
C LEU A 4 61.84 -22.29 3.78
N ALA A 5 62.15 -20.99 3.75
CA ALA A 5 61.18 -19.91 3.93
C ALA A 5 60.39 -19.56 2.65
N LYS A 6 60.91 -19.89 1.46
CA LYS A 6 60.22 -19.62 0.18
C LYS A 6 59.11 -20.63 -0.13
N THR A 7 59.16 -21.81 0.49
CA THR A 7 58.18 -22.90 0.28
C THR A 7 56.88 -22.70 1.06
N SER A 8 56.92 -22.03 2.23
CA SER A 8 55.71 -21.72 3.01
C SER A 8 54.90 -20.55 2.43
N VAL A 9 55.58 -19.59 1.79
CA VAL A 9 54.94 -18.38 1.22
C VAL A 9 54.14 -18.70 -0.06
N ARG A 10 54.55 -19.70 -0.85
CA ARG A 10 53.81 -20.09 -2.08
C ARG A 10 52.49 -20.82 -1.83
N ARG A 11 52.22 -21.28 -0.60
CA ARG A 11 50.94 -21.93 -0.25
C ARG A 11 49.78 -20.95 -0.07
N HIS A 12 50.05 -19.66 0.11
CA HIS A 12 49.02 -18.65 0.40
C HIS A 12 48.44 -17.93 -0.83
N LEU A 13 48.96 -18.16 -2.04
CA LEU A 13 48.57 -17.40 -3.25
C LEU A 13 47.88 -18.22 -4.34
N ARG A 14 47.50 -19.47 -4.06
CA ARG A 14 46.50 -20.16 -4.90
C ARG A 14 45.13 -19.85 -4.36
N ALA A 15 44.71 -18.62 -4.69
CA ALA A 15 43.34 -18.17 -4.68
C ALA A 15 42.43 -19.24 -5.30
N SER A 16 41.79 -20.05 -4.47
CA SER A 16 40.52 -20.67 -4.86
C SER A 16 39.46 -19.59 -4.77
N LYS A 17 39.57 -18.58 -5.65
CA LYS A 17 38.44 -17.76 -6.04
C LYS A 17 37.57 -18.66 -6.92
N ARG A 18 36.92 -19.66 -6.30
CA ARG A 18 35.73 -20.27 -6.85
C ARG A 18 34.74 -19.12 -6.97
N ARG A 19 34.75 -18.44 -8.12
CA ARG A 19 33.65 -17.57 -8.52
C ARG A 19 32.45 -18.52 -8.58
N ASN A 20 31.70 -18.56 -7.49
CA ASN A 20 30.42 -19.25 -7.47
C ASN A 20 29.63 -18.70 -8.65
N VAL A 21 29.13 -19.58 -9.52
CA VAL A 21 28.27 -19.18 -10.65
C VAL A 21 27.05 -18.39 -10.13
N PHE A 22 26.64 -18.68 -8.89
CA PHE A 22 25.65 -17.97 -8.08
C PHE A 22 26.01 -16.52 -7.70
N ASP A 23 27.28 -16.14 -7.75
CA ASP A 23 27.74 -14.79 -7.39
C ASP A 23 27.85 -13.86 -8.61
N SER A 24 27.54 -14.37 -9.80
CA SER A 24 27.33 -13.56 -10.99
C SER A 24 25.94 -12.92 -10.95
N THR A 25 25.79 -11.70 -11.47
CA THR A 25 24.48 -11.02 -11.58
C THR A 25 23.43 -11.92 -12.24
N ALA A 26 23.81 -12.66 -13.28
CA ALA A 26 22.94 -13.62 -13.96
C ALA A 26 22.53 -14.81 -13.06
N GLY A 27 23.45 -15.35 -12.26
CA GLY A 27 23.17 -16.43 -11.31
C GLY A 27 22.22 -16.01 -10.19
N ARG A 28 22.37 -14.77 -9.70
CA ARG A 28 21.46 -14.20 -8.69
C ARG A 28 20.05 -13.99 -9.27
N SER A 29 19.94 -13.40 -10.46
CA SER A 29 18.63 -13.20 -11.12
C SER A 29 17.94 -14.52 -11.45
N ALA A 30 18.66 -15.54 -11.91
CA ALA A 30 18.09 -16.86 -12.15
C ALA A 30 17.54 -17.50 -10.86
N LEU A 31 18.28 -17.40 -9.75
CA LEU A 31 17.83 -17.91 -8.46
C LEU A 31 16.60 -17.14 -7.94
N GLN A 32 16.55 -15.82 -8.13
CA GLN A 32 15.39 -15.00 -7.78
C GLN A 32 14.15 -15.39 -8.58
N ILE A 33 14.27 -15.52 -9.91
CA ILE A 33 13.16 -15.96 -10.77
C ILE A 33 12.69 -17.35 -10.35
N LEU A 34 13.63 -18.28 -10.12
CA LEU A 34 13.31 -19.63 -9.67
C LEU A 34 12.55 -19.61 -8.33
N ALA A 35 12.97 -18.78 -7.38
CA ALA A 35 12.29 -18.64 -6.10
C ALA A 35 10.85 -18.12 -6.26
N VAL A 36 10.64 -17.12 -7.12
CA VAL A 36 9.30 -16.58 -7.41
C VAL A 36 8.42 -17.65 -8.08
N VAL A 37 8.95 -18.33 -9.10
CA VAL A 37 8.22 -19.40 -9.79
C VAL A 37 7.88 -20.54 -8.84
N ALA A 38 8.83 -20.98 -8.01
CA ALA A 38 8.62 -22.01 -7.01
C ALA A 38 7.54 -21.59 -6.00
N PHE A 39 7.54 -20.34 -5.54
CA PHE A 39 6.51 -19.81 -4.65
C PHE A 39 5.10 -19.93 -5.27
N PHE A 40 4.91 -19.45 -6.50
CA PHE A 40 3.61 -19.52 -7.17
C PHE A 40 3.16 -20.97 -7.45
N LEU A 41 4.09 -21.86 -7.82
CA LEU A 41 3.78 -23.27 -8.02
C LEU A 41 3.36 -23.95 -6.71
N LEU A 42 4.08 -23.70 -5.62
CA LEU A 42 3.74 -24.24 -4.31
C LEU A 42 2.39 -23.70 -3.82
N TRP A 43 2.11 -22.41 -4.04
CA TRP A 43 0.81 -21.82 -3.71
C TRP A 43 -0.33 -22.43 -4.53
N GLU A 44 -0.16 -22.52 -5.84
CA GLU A 44 -1.14 -23.17 -6.73
C GLU A 44 -1.39 -24.63 -6.31
N MET A 45 -0.34 -25.39 -5.98
CA MET A 45 -0.47 -26.76 -5.50
C MET A 45 -1.17 -26.84 -4.15
N ALA A 46 -0.83 -25.96 -3.21
CA ALA A 46 -1.47 -25.92 -1.89
C ALA A 46 -2.98 -25.64 -1.99
N VAL A 47 -3.40 -24.80 -2.93
CA VAL A 47 -4.83 -24.57 -3.21
C VAL A 47 -5.46 -25.79 -3.90
N ARG A 48 -4.81 -26.36 -4.93
CA ARG A 48 -5.32 -27.54 -5.66
C ARG A 48 -5.42 -28.81 -4.81
N MET A 49 -4.54 -28.95 -3.82
CA MET A 49 -4.55 -30.04 -2.83
C MET A 49 -5.48 -29.76 -1.64
N GLU A 50 -6.24 -28.67 -1.68
CA GLU A 50 -7.18 -28.24 -0.63
C GLU A 50 -6.52 -27.96 0.73
N TRP A 51 -5.20 -27.75 0.77
CA TRP A 51 -4.49 -27.31 1.97
C TRP A 51 -4.82 -25.86 2.32
N LEU A 52 -5.13 -25.06 1.28
CA LEU A 52 -5.57 -23.67 1.39
C LEU A 52 -6.93 -23.51 0.73
N ASN A 53 -7.82 -22.76 1.37
CA ASN A 53 -9.14 -22.47 0.83
C ASN A 53 -9.03 -21.47 -0.34
N ALA A 54 -9.39 -21.91 -1.54
CA ALA A 54 -9.37 -21.10 -2.76
C ALA A 54 -10.19 -19.80 -2.65
N PHE A 55 -11.24 -19.77 -1.83
CA PHE A 55 -12.06 -18.58 -1.59
C PHE A 55 -11.31 -17.51 -0.79
N LEU A 56 -10.45 -17.92 0.16
CA LEU A 56 -9.74 -16.99 1.03
C LEU A 56 -8.47 -16.45 0.39
N VAL A 57 -7.69 -17.34 -0.23
CA VAL A 57 -6.36 -16.96 -0.77
C VAL A 57 -6.39 -16.72 -2.27
N GLY A 58 -7.40 -17.23 -3.00
CA GLY A 58 -7.39 -17.24 -4.45
C GLY A 58 -6.44 -18.29 -5.02
N GLN A 59 -6.74 -18.74 -6.24
CA GLN A 59 -5.87 -19.62 -7.01
C GLN A 59 -5.12 -18.78 -8.06
N PRO A 60 -3.77 -18.77 -8.09
CA PRO A 60 -2.99 -17.96 -9.03
C PRO A 60 -3.43 -18.09 -10.49
N SER A 61 -3.65 -19.31 -10.98
CA SER A 61 -4.12 -19.54 -12.35
C SER A 61 -5.55 -19.01 -12.59
N GLY A 62 -6.43 -19.11 -11.59
CA GLY A 62 -7.78 -18.56 -11.64
C GLY A 62 -7.79 -17.04 -11.71
N VAL A 63 -6.92 -16.37 -10.96
CA VAL A 63 -6.75 -14.92 -11.01
C VAL A 63 -6.30 -14.48 -12.40
N LEU A 64 -5.33 -15.16 -13.01
CA LEU A 64 -4.90 -14.85 -14.38
C LEU A 64 -6.04 -15.03 -15.39
N HIS A 65 -6.82 -16.10 -15.27
CA HIS A 65 -7.94 -16.35 -16.16
C HIS A 65 -9.00 -15.24 -16.10
N VAL A 66 -9.40 -14.84 -14.89
CA VAL A 66 -10.36 -13.75 -14.66
C VAL A 66 -9.79 -12.41 -15.16
N LEU A 67 -8.50 -12.15 -14.92
CA LEU A 67 -7.85 -10.95 -15.41
C LEU A 67 -7.91 -10.86 -16.95
N VAL A 68 -7.55 -11.93 -17.65
CA VAL A 68 -7.58 -11.96 -19.12
C VAL A 68 -9.01 -11.80 -19.64
N SER A 69 -10.00 -12.46 -19.03
CA SER A 69 -11.40 -12.30 -19.45
C SER A 69 -11.91 -10.88 -19.24
N MET A 70 -11.61 -10.26 -18.09
CA MET A 70 -12.06 -8.89 -17.79
C MET A 70 -11.34 -7.82 -18.61
N VAL A 71 -10.11 -8.10 -19.04
CA VAL A 71 -9.39 -7.24 -20.00
C VAL A 71 -10.01 -7.39 -21.40
N ALA A 72 -10.35 -8.61 -21.81
CA ALA A 72 -10.89 -8.89 -23.13
C ALA A 72 -12.31 -8.34 -23.34
N ASP A 73 -13.17 -8.41 -22.32
CA ASP A 73 -14.52 -7.85 -22.36
C ASP A 73 -14.59 -6.36 -21.96
N GLY A 74 -13.47 -5.79 -21.51
CA GLY A 74 -13.34 -4.38 -21.13
C GLY A 74 -13.89 -4.02 -19.75
N SER A 75 -14.50 -4.97 -19.03
CA SER A 75 -15.09 -4.75 -17.70
C SER A 75 -14.06 -4.25 -16.69
N LEU A 76 -12.81 -4.74 -16.76
CA LEU A 76 -11.73 -4.30 -15.86
C LEU A 76 -11.54 -2.78 -15.92
N PHE A 77 -11.54 -2.20 -17.12
CA PHE A 77 -11.30 -0.77 -17.31
C PHE A 77 -12.51 0.05 -16.89
N VAL A 78 -13.72 -0.47 -17.11
CA VAL A 78 -14.97 0.18 -16.68
C VAL A 78 -15.05 0.23 -15.14
N ASP A 79 -14.83 -0.90 -14.47
CA ASP A 79 -14.87 -1.00 -13.00
C ASP A 79 -13.75 -0.18 -12.34
N THR A 80 -12.55 -0.21 -12.94
CA THR A 80 -11.43 0.64 -12.51
C THR A 80 -11.79 2.12 -12.71
N GLY A 81 -12.41 2.46 -13.83
CA GLY A 81 -12.87 3.82 -14.12
C GLY A 81 -13.86 4.34 -13.08
N TYR A 82 -14.85 3.53 -12.68
CA TYR A 82 -15.77 3.88 -11.59
C TYR A 82 -15.03 4.10 -10.27
N THR A 83 -14.11 3.20 -9.91
CA THR A 83 -13.34 3.30 -8.66
C THR A 83 -12.47 4.57 -8.64
N VAL A 84 -11.80 4.88 -9.75
CA VAL A 84 -10.98 6.10 -9.88
C VAL A 84 -11.86 7.35 -9.81
N PHE A 85 -13.01 7.35 -10.48
CA PHE A 85 -13.95 8.46 -10.45
C PHE A 85 -14.49 8.73 -9.05
N GLU A 86 -14.92 7.68 -8.35
CA GLU A 86 -15.36 7.72 -6.95
C GLU A 86 -14.27 8.28 -6.03
N ALA A 87 -13.03 7.80 -6.21
CA ALA A 87 -11.87 8.26 -5.43
C ALA A 87 -11.54 9.73 -5.70
N ILE A 88 -11.55 10.17 -6.96
CA ILE A 88 -11.28 11.57 -7.33
C ILE A 88 -12.35 12.49 -6.77
N LEU A 89 -13.64 12.16 -6.95
CA LEU A 89 -14.73 12.97 -6.39
C LEU A 89 -14.61 13.07 -4.88
N GLY A 90 -14.46 11.94 -4.20
CA GLY A 90 -14.36 11.91 -2.75
C GLY A 90 -13.14 12.66 -2.23
N PHE A 91 -11.99 12.52 -2.90
CA PHE A 91 -10.78 13.27 -2.58
C PHE A 91 -10.93 14.77 -2.81
N ALA A 92 -11.52 15.19 -3.93
CA ALA A 92 -11.69 16.60 -4.24
C ALA A 92 -12.61 17.29 -3.21
N PHE A 93 -13.80 16.73 -2.99
CA PHE A 93 -14.74 17.29 -2.02
C PHE A 93 -14.23 17.17 -0.59
N GLY A 94 -13.69 16.02 -0.20
CA GLY A 94 -13.16 15.81 1.14
C GLY A 94 -11.99 16.73 1.44
N THR A 95 -11.05 16.90 0.51
CA THR A 95 -9.93 17.85 0.67
C THR A 95 -10.43 19.27 0.83
N VAL A 96 -11.33 19.74 -0.04
CA VAL A 96 -11.87 21.10 0.05
C VAL A 96 -12.58 21.33 1.38
N ILE A 97 -13.49 20.43 1.78
CA ILE A 97 -14.24 20.55 3.04
C ILE A 97 -13.27 20.52 4.24
N GLY A 98 -12.37 19.54 4.27
CA GLY A 98 -11.39 19.38 5.34
C GLY A 98 -10.49 20.59 5.48
N SER A 99 -9.90 21.05 4.37
CA SER A 99 -9.02 22.21 4.37
C SER A 99 -9.72 23.48 4.80
N VAL A 100 -10.95 23.74 4.34
CA VAL A 100 -11.73 24.91 4.79
C VAL A 100 -11.95 24.88 6.30
N ILE A 101 -12.35 23.73 6.85
CA ILE A 101 -12.56 23.58 8.30
C ILE A 101 -11.23 23.76 9.05
N GLY A 102 -10.15 23.13 8.59
CA GLY A 102 -8.83 23.21 9.22
C GLY A 102 -8.25 24.63 9.23
N LEU A 103 -8.38 25.36 8.12
CA LEU A 103 -7.99 26.77 8.05
C LEU A 103 -8.86 27.66 8.93
N THR A 104 -10.15 27.34 9.08
CA THR A 104 -11.04 28.11 9.96
C THR A 104 -10.66 27.95 11.44
N LEU A 105 -10.16 26.77 11.84
CA LEU A 105 -9.71 26.53 13.22
C LEU A 105 -8.50 27.40 13.63
N TRP A 106 -7.67 27.78 12.67
CA TRP A 106 -6.53 28.68 12.93
C TRP A 106 -6.95 30.04 13.48
N TYR A 107 -8.13 30.55 13.12
CA TYR A 107 -8.63 31.86 13.59
C TYR A 107 -8.93 31.92 15.10
N SER A 108 -9.10 30.78 15.78
CA SER A 108 -9.45 30.78 17.21
C SER A 108 -8.76 29.66 17.98
N ALA A 109 -7.72 30.03 18.75
CA ALA A 109 -7.02 29.11 19.63
C ALA A 109 -7.93 28.42 20.66
N PHE A 110 -9.01 29.08 21.11
CA PHE A 110 -9.99 28.47 22.02
C PHE A 110 -10.76 27.33 21.33
N VAL A 111 -11.33 27.60 20.15
CA VAL A 111 -12.09 26.60 19.39
C VAL A 111 -11.19 25.45 18.98
N ALA A 112 -9.97 25.74 18.52
CA ALA A 112 -9.01 24.71 18.15
C ALA A 112 -8.70 23.77 19.35
N ARG A 113 -8.34 24.31 20.51
CA ARG A 113 -8.07 23.52 21.73
C ARG A 113 -9.28 22.69 22.18
N LEU A 114 -10.50 23.19 21.97
CA LEU A 114 -11.73 22.47 22.30
C LEU A 114 -11.98 21.30 21.35
N VAL A 115 -11.72 21.47 20.05
CA VAL A 115 -12.07 20.49 19.01
C VAL A 115 -10.93 19.48 18.74
N GLU A 116 -9.68 19.86 18.99
CA GLU A 116 -8.48 19.02 18.87
C GLU A 116 -8.62 17.59 19.43
N PRO A 117 -9.10 17.37 20.68
CA PRO A 117 -9.26 16.00 21.21
C PRO A 117 -10.27 15.17 20.41
N PHE A 118 -11.32 15.79 19.86
CA PHE A 118 -12.31 15.09 19.04
C PHE A 118 -11.78 14.75 17.66
N ILE A 119 -11.01 15.65 17.04
CA ILE A 119 -10.32 15.36 15.76
C ILE A 119 -9.36 14.19 15.93
N ALA A 120 -8.56 14.19 17.01
CA ALA A 120 -7.65 13.09 17.33
C ALA A 120 -8.39 11.77 17.55
N ALA A 121 -9.51 11.80 18.29
CA ALA A 121 -10.34 10.63 18.52
C ALA A 121 -10.90 10.05 17.21
N ILE A 122 -11.46 10.90 16.33
CA ILE A 122 -12.00 10.46 15.03
C ILE A 122 -10.89 9.87 14.15
N ASN A 123 -9.70 10.49 14.12
CA ASN A 123 -8.57 9.98 13.33
C ASN A 123 -8.03 8.64 13.84
N SER A 124 -8.27 8.30 15.12
CA SER A 124 -7.88 7.01 15.70
C SER A 124 -8.82 5.86 15.31
N VAL A 125 -10.02 6.16 14.82
CA VAL A 125 -11.00 5.14 14.44
C VAL A 125 -10.50 4.36 13.22
N PRO A 126 -10.54 3.02 13.24
CA PRO A 126 -10.25 2.21 12.06
C PRO A 126 -11.20 2.59 10.92
N LYS A 127 -10.63 3.18 9.88
CA LYS A 127 -11.35 3.69 8.70
C LYS A 127 -12.24 2.64 8.03
N ILE A 128 -11.83 1.38 8.06
CA ILE A 128 -12.59 0.24 7.51
C ILE A 128 -13.92 -0.01 8.24
N ALA A 129 -14.04 0.39 9.51
CA ALA A 129 -15.26 0.23 10.31
C ALA A 129 -16.38 1.20 9.90
N LEU A 130 -16.08 2.26 9.14
CA LEU A 130 -17.08 3.21 8.65
C LEU A 130 -17.88 2.66 7.46
N ALA A 131 -17.29 1.75 6.68
CA ALA A 131 -17.91 1.24 5.46
C ALA A 131 -19.31 0.64 5.70
N PRO A 132 -19.54 -0.24 6.71
CA PRO A 132 -20.87 -0.79 6.97
C PRO A 132 -21.93 0.27 7.31
N ILE A 133 -21.58 1.29 8.09
CA ILE A 133 -22.51 2.36 8.50
C ILE A 133 -22.87 3.24 7.30
N ILE A 134 -21.87 3.61 6.49
CA ILE A 134 -22.07 4.41 5.29
C ILE A 134 -22.90 3.63 4.26
N ILE A 135 -22.66 2.32 4.12
CA ILE A 135 -23.48 1.47 3.27
C ILE A 135 -24.93 1.39 3.78
N LEU A 136 -25.15 1.34 5.10
CA LEU A 136 -26.49 1.34 5.68
C LEU A 136 -27.26 2.63 5.36
N TRP A 137 -26.60 3.78 5.40
CA TRP A 137 -27.25 5.08 5.14
C TRP A 137 -27.42 5.40 3.65
N PHE A 138 -26.42 5.09 2.84
CA PHE A 138 -26.34 5.54 1.44
C PHE A 138 -26.50 4.40 0.41
N GLY A 139 -26.59 3.14 0.87
CA GLY A 139 -26.66 1.95 0.01
C GLY A 139 -25.29 1.49 -0.51
N THR A 140 -25.27 0.67 -1.55
CA THR A 140 -24.04 0.12 -2.16
C THR A 140 -23.60 0.86 -3.43
N GLY A 141 -24.28 1.95 -3.77
CA GLY A 141 -24.03 2.72 -4.99
C GLY A 141 -22.90 3.73 -4.90
N LEU A 142 -22.81 4.60 -5.91
CA LEU A 142 -21.80 5.65 -6.03
C LEU A 142 -21.72 6.55 -4.78
N THR A 143 -22.88 6.94 -4.24
CA THR A 143 -23.01 7.86 -3.11
C THR A 143 -22.30 7.34 -1.86
N SER A 144 -22.40 6.05 -1.56
CA SER A 144 -21.78 5.49 -0.36
C SER A 144 -20.26 5.44 -0.46
N LYS A 145 -19.73 5.06 -1.62
CA LYS A 145 -18.28 5.01 -1.85
C LYS A 145 -17.66 6.41 -1.85
N VAL A 146 -18.33 7.38 -2.46
CA VAL A 146 -17.91 8.80 -2.42
C VAL A 146 -17.99 9.34 -1.00
N ALA A 147 -19.08 9.09 -0.26
CA ALA A 147 -19.21 9.51 1.13
C ALA A 147 -18.12 8.91 2.02
N LEU A 148 -17.79 7.63 1.81
CA LEU A 148 -16.66 6.98 2.47
C LEU A 148 -15.36 7.72 2.14
N ALA A 149 -15.04 7.94 0.87
CA ALA A 149 -13.84 8.68 0.47
C ALA A 149 -13.77 10.10 1.05
N ILE A 150 -14.88 10.85 1.09
CA ILE A 150 -14.96 12.17 1.74
C ILE A 150 -14.65 12.07 3.24
N SER A 151 -15.25 11.11 3.95
CA SER A 151 -15.01 10.93 5.39
C SER A 151 -13.54 10.67 5.71
N LEU A 152 -12.85 9.92 4.84
CA LEU A 152 -11.45 9.56 5.02
C LEU A 152 -10.50 10.72 4.75
N THR A 153 -10.77 11.48 3.69
CA THR A 153 -9.88 12.54 3.20
C THR A 153 -10.11 13.87 3.91
N SER A 154 -11.34 14.19 4.31
CA SER A 154 -11.65 15.44 5.02
C SER A 154 -10.93 15.57 6.36
N ILE A 155 -10.86 14.51 7.16
CA ILE A 155 -10.15 14.54 8.45
C ILE A 155 -8.64 14.75 8.25
N VAL A 156 -8.04 14.08 7.27
CA VAL A 156 -6.61 14.26 6.95
C VAL A 156 -6.35 15.67 6.46
N ALA A 157 -7.15 16.16 5.50
CA ALA A 157 -7.01 17.51 4.96
C ALA A 157 -7.23 18.61 6.01
N LEU A 158 -8.15 18.40 6.95
CA LEU A 158 -8.36 19.28 8.10
C LEU A 158 -7.10 19.38 8.94
N ILE A 159 -6.55 18.24 9.37
CA ILE A 159 -5.34 18.21 10.22
C ILE A 159 -4.18 18.88 9.46
N THR A 160 -3.95 18.51 8.21
CA THR A 160 -2.86 19.07 7.40
C THR A 160 -3.01 20.57 7.21
N ALA A 161 -4.22 21.07 6.90
CA ALA A 161 -4.43 22.50 6.69
C ALA A 161 -4.30 23.30 7.98
N TYR A 162 -4.81 22.78 9.11
CA TYR A 162 -4.66 23.43 10.40
C TYR A 162 -3.19 23.51 10.85
N GLN A 163 -2.43 22.41 10.72
CA GLN A 163 -1.01 22.41 11.06
C GLN A 163 -0.21 23.32 10.12
N ALA A 164 -0.51 23.31 8.81
CA ALA A 164 0.16 24.20 7.87
C ALA A 164 -0.10 25.68 8.17
N ALA A 165 -1.32 26.04 8.57
CA ALA A 165 -1.64 27.42 8.98
C ALA A 165 -0.87 27.81 10.26
N LYS A 166 -0.81 26.90 11.24
CA LYS A 166 -0.08 27.10 12.48
C LYS A 166 1.44 27.22 12.26
N ASP A 167 2.03 26.43 11.38
CA ASP A 167 3.47 26.49 11.08
C ASP A 167 3.84 27.76 10.28
N ALA A 168 2.91 28.28 9.48
CA ALA A 168 3.10 29.51 8.72
C ALA A 168 2.99 30.77 9.59
N ASP A 169 2.17 30.73 10.63
CA ASP A 169 1.97 31.82 11.58
C ASP A 169 2.93 31.69 12.77
N LYS A 170 3.97 32.53 12.77
CA LYS A 170 5.03 32.51 13.79
C LYS A 170 4.65 33.20 15.10
N ASP A 171 3.47 33.82 15.17
CA ASP A 171 3.01 34.58 16.34
C ASP A 171 2.17 33.72 17.33
N LEU A 172 1.96 32.43 17.02
CA LEU A 172 1.38 31.38 17.88
C LEU A 172 2.43 30.36 18.35
#